data_AF-A0A535HU51-F1
#
_entry.id   AF-A0A535HU51-F1
#
_cell.length_a   1.000
_cell.length_b   1.000
_cell.length_c   1.000
_cell.angle_alpha   90.00
_cell.angle_beta   90.00
_cell.angle_gamma   90.00
#
_symmetry.space_group_name_H-M   'P 1'
#
loop_
_entity.id
_entity.type
_entity.pdbx_description
1 polymer ?
#
loop_
_entity_poly.entity_id
_entity_poly.type
_entity_poly.pdbx_seq_one_letter_code
_entity_poly.pdbx_strand_id
1 'polypeptide(L)'
;MASPRHVAVAAWLGVPAELLEDLRDEVLDAIVARMEGREAAIELQGRLAEAVENYRAQAQIDPLTGLLSRRAFDTALSEHLERRPQGVTVLVADLEDLHQVNQRFGFAAGDAALLEVAARLGTAVEPDEIMARASGTTFAILCPTTGEMDAAGRACRVAAAVNGEPLLLEQRSVPMHVRMGWTVARPGDSSEALIRGPLQRVVAG
;
A
#
# COMPACT_ATOMS: atom_id res chain seq x y z
N MET A 1 -35.80 -41.15 1.11
CA MET A 1 -34.37 -40.80 0.95
C MET A 1 -34.33 -39.46 0.25
N ALA A 2 -33.85 -38.43 0.95
CA ALA A 2 -33.72 -37.09 0.41
C ALA A 2 -32.88 -37.10 -0.89
N SER A 3 -33.35 -36.38 -1.91
CA SER A 3 -32.61 -36.27 -3.17
C SER A 3 -31.32 -35.45 -2.97
N PRO A 4 -30.31 -35.56 -3.86
CA PRO A 4 -29.08 -34.75 -3.77
C PRO A 4 -29.35 -33.24 -3.65
N ARG A 5 -30.43 -32.75 -4.27
CA ARG A 5 -30.88 -31.36 -4.18
C ARG A 5 -31.35 -30.97 -2.78
N HIS A 6 -32.12 -31.83 -2.12
CA HIS A 6 -32.56 -31.62 -0.73
C HIS A 6 -31.37 -31.55 0.22
N VAL A 7 -30.39 -32.44 0.04
CA VAL A 7 -29.16 -32.46 0.86
C VAL A 7 -28.35 -31.18 0.67
N ALA A 8 -28.17 -30.71 -0.56
CA ALA A 8 -27.45 -29.47 -0.85
C ALA A 8 -28.14 -28.23 -0.25
N VAL A 9 -29.46 -28.12 -0.41
CA VAL A 9 -30.25 -27.00 0.14
C VAL A 9 -30.24 -27.02 1.68
N ALA A 10 -30.38 -28.20 2.30
CA ALA A 10 -30.29 -28.37 3.74
C ALA A 10 -28.93 -27.93 4.30
N ALA A 11 -27.84 -28.36 3.66
CA ALA A 11 -26.49 -27.95 4.04
C ALA A 11 -26.30 -26.43 3.94
N TRP A 12 -26.85 -25.79 2.91
CA TRP A 12 -26.75 -24.34 2.72
C TRP A 12 -27.57 -23.53 3.72
N LEU A 13 -28.76 -24.01 4.09
CA LEU A 13 -29.63 -23.39 5.09
C LEU A 13 -29.20 -23.69 6.54
N GLY A 14 -28.34 -24.69 6.75
CA GLY A 14 -27.97 -25.16 8.08
C GLY A 14 -29.10 -25.90 8.79
N VAL A 15 -29.94 -26.63 8.05
CA VAL A 15 -31.10 -27.38 8.57
C VAL A 15 -31.00 -28.87 8.21
N PRO A 16 -31.64 -29.77 8.97
CA PRO A 16 -31.76 -31.18 8.58
C PRO A 16 -32.52 -31.35 7.26
N ALA A 17 -32.11 -32.31 6.41
CA ALA A 17 -32.71 -32.55 5.10
C ALA A 17 -34.15 -33.07 5.17
N GLU A 18 -34.52 -33.70 6.29
CA GLU A 18 -35.86 -34.20 6.58
C GLU A 18 -36.89 -33.07 6.65
N LEU A 19 -36.48 -31.86 7.06
CA LEU A 19 -37.36 -30.68 7.09
C LEU A 19 -37.71 -30.15 5.70
N LEU A 20 -37.04 -30.65 4.65
CA LEU A 20 -37.22 -30.21 3.28
C LEU A 20 -37.99 -31.23 2.43
N GLU A 21 -38.26 -32.45 2.93
CA GLU A 21 -38.85 -33.54 2.14
C GLU A 21 -40.26 -33.20 1.59
N ASP A 22 -41.01 -32.35 2.29
CA ASP A 22 -42.37 -31.93 1.92
C ASP A 22 -42.39 -30.63 1.08
N LEU A 23 -41.24 -30.05 0.75
CA LEU A 23 -41.20 -28.84 -0.09
C LEU A 23 -41.56 -29.19 -1.52
N ARG A 24 -42.39 -28.33 -2.13
CA ARG A 24 -42.66 -28.41 -3.57
C ARG A 24 -41.38 -28.19 -4.36
N ASP A 25 -41.24 -28.94 -5.45
CA ASP A 25 -40.08 -28.86 -6.35
C ASP A 25 -39.81 -27.42 -6.82
N GLU A 26 -40.85 -26.61 -7.07
CA GLU A 26 -40.64 -25.21 -7.50
C GLU A 26 -39.95 -24.35 -6.43
N VAL A 27 -40.19 -24.64 -5.15
CA VAL A 27 -39.55 -23.91 -4.04
C VAL A 27 -38.11 -24.38 -3.88
N LEU A 28 -37.87 -25.69 -4.02
CA LEU A 28 -36.53 -26.25 -3.97
C LEU A 28 -35.67 -25.72 -5.13
N ASP A 29 -36.22 -25.66 -6.35
CA ASP A 29 -35.58 -25.08 -7.53
C ASP A 29 -35.27 -23.59 -7.33
N ALA A 30 -36.18 -22.83 -6.73
CA ALA A 30 -35.95 -21.42 -6.42
C ALA A 30 -34.80 -21.22 -5.41
N ILE A 31 -34.67 -22.09 -4.40
CA ILE A 31 -33.57 -22.04 -3.43
C ILE A 31 -32.24 -22.43 -4.09
N VAL A 32 -32.21 -23.49 -4.90
CA VAL A 32 -31.02 -23.91 -5.65
C VAL A 32 -30.54 -22.79 -6.57
N ALA A 33 -31.44 -22.17 -7.34
CA ALA A 33 -31.08 -21.03 -8.21
C ALA A 33 -30.51 -19.85 -7.41
N ARG A 34 -31.00 -19.62 -6.18
CA ARG A 34 -30.48 -18.57 -5.29
C ARG A 34 -29.09 -18.92 -4.73
N MET A 35 -28.84 -20.20 -4.44
CA MET A 35 -27.55 -20.72 -4.01
C MET A 35 -26.49 -20.56 -5.10
N GLU A 36 -26.79 -21.04 -6.31
CA GLU A 36 -25.91 -20.95 -7.48
C GLU A 36 -25.60 -19.49 -7.82
N GLY A 37 -26.61 -18.61 -7.77
CA GLY A 37 -26.41 -17.17 -7.98
C GLY A 37 -25.49 -16.51 -6.93
N ARG A 38 -25.53 -16.98 -5.66
CA ARG A 38 -24.64 -16.49 -4.61
C ARG A 38 -23.22 -16.99 -4.79
N GLU A 39 -23.05 -18.26 -5.18
CA GLU A 39 -21.74 -18.86 -5.42
C GLU A 39 -21.04 -18.20 -6.61
N ALA A 40 -21.77 -18.00 -7.73
CA ALA A 40 -21.28 -17.27 -8.89
C ALA A 40 -20.90 -15.81 -8.54
N ALA A 41 -21.64 -15.15 -7.64
CA ALA A 41 -21.30 -13.80 -7.19
C ALA A 41 -19.99 -13.76 -6.38
N ILE A 42 -19.74 -14.75 -5.52
CA ILE A 42 -18.50 -14.87 -4.75
C ILE A 42 -17.31 -15.12 -5.70
N GLU A 43 -17.47 -16.01 -6.67
CA GLU A 43 -16.42 -16.30 -7.66
C GLU A 43 -16.08 -15.05 -8.49
N LEU A 44 -17.10 -14.35 -9.01
CA LEU A 44 -16.91 -13.12 -9.75
C LEU A 44 -16.22 -12.03 -8.91
N GLN A 45 -16.61 -11.90 -7.63
CA GLN A 45 -15.98 -10.96 -6.71
C GLN A 45 -14.50 -11.29 -6.49
N GLY A 46 -14.15 -12.57 -6.35
CA GLY A 46 -12.76 -13.02 -6.26
C GLY A 46 -11.95 -12.67 -7.51
N ARG A 47 -12.51 -12.96 -8.70
CA ARG A 47 -11.87 -12.62 -9.99
C ARG A 47 -11.68 -11.12 -10.18
N LEU A 48 -12.66 -10.32 -9.76
CA LEU A 48 -12.56 -8.85 -9.83
C LEU A 48 -11.48 -8.33 -8.88
N ALA A 49 -11.43 -8.85 -7.65
CA ALA A 49 -10.39 -8.47 -6.69
C ALA A 49 -8.98 -8.81 -7.24
N GLU A 50 -8.80 -9.99 -7.81
CA GLU A 50 -7.54 -10.39 -8.43
C GLU A 50 -7.18 -9.50 -9.62
N ALA A 51 -8.14 -9.18 -10.49
CA ALA A 51 -7.92 -8.29 -11.62
C ALA A 51 -7.53 -6.87 -11.19
N VAL A 52 -8.16 -6.36 -10.12
CA VAL A 52 -7.84 -5.05 -9.54
C VAL A 52 -6.42 -5.05 -8.96
N GLU A 53 -6.04 -6.09 -8.23
CA GLU A 53 -4.68 -6.21 -7.69
C GLU A 53 -3.64 -6.34 -8.81
N ASN A 54 -3.92 -7.11 -9.86
CA ASN A 54 -3.05 -7.19 -11.04
C ASN A 54 -2.91 -5.85 -11.75
N TYR A 55 -3.99 -5.09 -11.89
CA TYR A 55 -3.95 -3.75 -12.48
C TYR A 55 -3.14 -2.78 -11.62
N ARG A 56 -3.34 -2.80 -10.29
CA ARG A 56 -2.56 -2.01 -9.34
C ARG A 56 -1.07 -2.37 -9.40
N ALA A 57 -0.74 -3.65 -9.54
CA ALA A 57 0.64 -4.12 -9.67
C ALA A 57 1.32 -3.65 -10.98
N GLN A 58 0.54 -3.28 -12.00
CA GLN A 58 1.04 -2.73 -13.26
C GLN A 58 1.07 -1.19 -13.29
N ALA A 59 0.40 -0.53 -12.34
CA ALA A 59 0.37 0.92 -12.27
C ALA A 59 1.76 1.48 -11.94
N GLN A 60 2.24 2.42 -12.75
CA GLN A 60 3.49 3.14 -12.51
C GLN A 60 3.33 4.31 -11.53
N ILE A 61 2.09 4.72 -11.27
CA ILE A 61 1.74 5.86 -10.41
C ILE A 61 0.85 5.37 -9.27
N ASP A 62 1.13 5.83 -8.05
CA ASP A 62 0.26 5.63 -6.90
C ASP A 62 -1.01 6.48 -7.04
N PRO A 63 -2.21 5.87 -7.06
CA PRO A 63 -3.44 6.59 -7.35
C PRO A 63 -3.86 7.57 -6.26
N LEU A 64 -3.36 7.43 -5.04
CA LEU A 64 -3.63 8.38 -3.97
C LEU A 64 -2.72 9.60 -4.10
N THR A 65 -1.40 9.39 -4.07
CA THR A 65 -0.42 10.48 -3.93
C THR A 65 0.02 11.08 -5.26
N GLY A 66 -0.22 10.40 -6.38
CA GLY A 66 0.30 10.80 -7.70
C GLY A 66 1.80 10.60 -7.86
N LEU A 67 2.49 10.08 -6.85
CA LEU A 67 3.91 9.73 -6.90
C LEU A 67 4.14 8.45 -7.72
N LEU A 68 5.39 8.15 -8.05
CA LEU A 68 5.72 6.85 -8.60
C LEU A 68 5.30 5.72 -7.65
N SER A 69 4.83 4.61 -8.22
CA SER A 69 4.62 3.39 -7.47
C SER A 69 5.95 2.73 -7.13
N ARG A 70 5.93 1.80 -6.17
CA ARG A 70 7.10 0.96 -5.85
C ARG A 70 7.73 0.32 -7.10
N ARG A 71 6.91 -0.16 -8.04
CA ARG A 71 7.39 -0.80 -9.26
C ARG A 71 8.15 0.18 -10.14
N ALA A 72 7.62 1.39 -10.34
CA ALA A 72 8.31 2.41 -11.12
C ALA A 72 9.61 2.87 -10.45
N PHE A 73 9.63 2.91 -9.11
CA PHE A 73 10.87 3.11 -8.35
C PHE A 73 11.90 2.00 -8.60
N ASP A 74 11.50 0.73 -8.57
CA ASP A 74 12.40 -0.40 -8.80
C ASP A 74 13.04 -0.34 -10.21
N THR A 75 12.26 0.02 -11.22
CA THR A 75 12.75 0.26 -12.59
C THR A 75 13.74 1.41 -12.61
N ALA A 76 13.39 2.56 -12.03
CA ALA A 76 14.26 3.73 -12.01
C ALA A 76 15.58 3.48 -11.25
N LEU A 77 15.52 2.78 -10.12
CA LEU A 77 16.69 2.37 -9.34
C LEU A 77 17.62 1.48 -10.18
N SER A 78 17.07 0.49 -10.88
CA SER A 78 17.85 -0.41 -11.73
C SER A 78 18.58 0.34 -12.85
N GLU A 79 17.87 1.21 -13.56
CA GLU A 79 18.45 2.05 -14.63
C GLU A 79 19.56 2.98 -14.13
N HIS A 80 19.48 3.45 -12.88
CA HIS A 80 20.52 4.27 -12.28
C HIS A 80 21.74 3.45 -11.86
N LEU A 81 21.54 2.25 -11.31
CA LEU A 81 22.63 1.35 -10.92
C LEU A 81 23.41 0.81 -12.13
N GLU A 82 22.76 0.60 -13.27
CA GLU A 82 23.43 0.26 -14.53
C GLU A 82 24.41 1.36 -14.97
N ARG A 83 24.05 2.63 -14.74
CA ARG A 83 24.87 3.81 -15.11
C ARG A 83 25.87 4.20 -14.03
N ARG A 84 25.66 3.80 -12.77
CA ARG A 84 26.47 4.17 -11.60
C ARG A 84 26.83 2.93 -10.78
N PRO A 85 27.84 2.14 -11.21
CA PRO A 85 28.25 0.92 -10.52
C PRO A 85 28.77 1.17 -9.09
N GLN A 86 29.21 2.40 -8.78
CA GLN A 86 29.61 2.82 -7.44
C GLN A 86 28.43 2.90 -6.43
N GLY A 87 27.19 2.86 -6.94
CA GLY A 87 25.97 2.91 -6.15
C GLY A 87 25.28 4.28 -6.15
N VAL A 88 24.07 4.29 -5.60
CA VAL A 88 23.18 5.47 -5.47
C VAL A 88 22.56 5.51 -4.09
N THR A 89 22.38 6.71 -3.54
CA THR A 89 21.76 6.87 -2.23
C THR A 89 20.24 6.70 -2.34
N VAL A 90 19.65 5.96 -1.41
CA VAL A 90 18.20 5.81 -1.25
C VAL A 90 17.83 6.25 0.17
N LEU A 91 16.87 7.16 0.26
CA LEU A 91 16.24 7.54 1.52
C LEU A 91 14.89 6.85 1.65
N VAL A 92 14.52 6.49 2.87
CA VAL A 92 13.24 5.85 3.18
C VAL A 92 12.59 6.60 4.33
N ALA A 93 11.41 7.15 4.08
CA ALA A 93 10.58 7.80 5.08
C ALA A 93 9.41 6.88 5.41
N ASP A 94 9.30 6.43 6.66
CA ASP A 94 8.14 5.67 7.13
C ASP A 94 7.28 6.56 8.03
N LEU A 95 6.02 6.73 7.66
CA LEU A 95 5.07 7.56 8.39
C LEU A 95 4.66 6.87 9.69
N GLU A 96 4.97 7.52 10.83
CA GLU A 96 4.55 7.05 12.14
C GLU A 96 3.09 7.48 12.40
N ASP A 97 2.39 6.82 13.34
CA ASP A 97 1.09 7.25 13.87
C ASP A 97 -0.11 7.35 12.90
N LEU A 98 0.02 6.99 11.62
CA LEU A 98 -1.12 7.00 10.68
C LEU A 98 -2.30 6.17 11.18
N HIS A 99 -2.04 5.06 11.86
CA HIS A 99 -3.08 4.25 12.49
C HIS A 99 -3.88 5.02 13.55
N GLN A 100 -3.22 5.85 14.36
CA GLN A 100 -3.88 6.67 15.38
C GLN A 100 -4.75 7.75 14.74
N VAL A 101 -4.27 8.38 13.66
CA VAL A 101 -5.06 9.33 12.86
C VAL A 101 -6.30 8.65 12.29
N ASN A 102 -6.15 7.46 11.71
CA ASN A 102 -7.27 6.68 11.18
C ASN A 102 -8.29 6.31 12.26
N GLN A 103 -7.84 5.86 13.43
CA GLN A 103 -8.76 5.54 14.53
C GLN A 103 -9.52 6.77 15.04
N ARG A 104 -8.85 7.92 15.13
CA ARG A 104 -9.42 9.12 15.72
C ARG A 104 -10.29 9.93 14.76
N PHE A 105 -9.94 9.94 13.49
CA PHE A 105 -10.52 10.86 12.49
C PHE A 105 -11.03 10.15 11.23
N GLY A 106 -10.89 8.83 11.12
CA GLY A 106 -11.32 8.02 10.00
C GLY A 106 -10.30 7.92 8.86
N PHE A 107 -10.54 6.98 7.94
CA PHE A 107 -9.63 6.69 6.82
C PHE A 107 -9.43 7.87 5.86
N ALA A 108 -10.45 8.70 5.64
CA ALA A 108 -10.33 9.89 4.80
C ALA A 108 -9.30 10.89 5.36
N ALA A 109 -9.20 11.03 6.69
CA ALA A 109 -8.20 11.86 7.32
C ALA A 109 -6.79 11.26 7.21
N GLY A 110 -6.66 9.94 7.24
CA GLY A 110 -5.39 9.27 6.96
C GLY A 110 -4.93 9.45 5.52
N ASP A 111 -5.85 9.34 4.55
CA ASP A 111 -5.55 9.61 3.14
C ASP A 111 -5.11 11.07 2.94
N ALA A 112 -5.79 12.02 3.58
CA ALA A 112 -5.38 13.43 3.59
C ALA A 112 -4.00 13.63 4.24
N ALA A 113 -3.68 12.90 5.31
CA ALA A 113 -2.36 12.94 5.94
C ALA A 113 -1.26 12.44 4.99
N LEU A 114 -1.51 11.33 4.29
CA LEU A 114 -0.58 10.78 3.30
C LEU A 114 -0.32 11.74 2.13
N LEU A 115 -1.38 12.41 1.66
CA LEU A 115 -1.28 13.45 0.63
C LEU A 115 -0.43 14.63 1.08
N GLU A 116 -0.68 15.15 2.28
CA GLU A 116 0.08 16.28 2.84
C GLU A 116 1.55 15.91 3.09
N VAL A 117 1.82 14.71 3.61
CA VAL A 117 3.19 14.21 3.79
C VAL A 117 3.91 14.08 2.45
N ALA A 118 3.25 13.53 1.42
CA ALA A 118 3.80 13.45 0.08
C ALA A 118 4.15 14.84 -0.47
N ALA A 119 3.25 15.82 -0.29
CA ALA A 119 3.48 17.20 -0.72
C ALA A 119 4.69 17.83 0.00
N ARG A 120 4.78 17.70 1.33
CA ARG A 120 5.88 18.24 2.13
C ARG A 120 7.23 17.62 1.79
N LEU A 121 7.29 16.30 1.70
CA LEU A 121 8.49 15.60 1.24
C LEU A 121 8.88 16.08 -0.17
N GLY A 122 7.90 16.23 -1.07
CA GLY A 122 8.11 16.77 -2.41
C GLY A 122 8.75 18.16 -2.45
N THR A 123 8.51 19.02 -1.45
CA THR A 123 9.20 20.33 -1.36
C THR A 123 10.70 20.23 -1.04
N ALA A 124 11.13 19.10 -0.45
CA ALA A 124 12.52 18.86 -0.10
C ALA A 124 13.27 18.06 -1.17
N VAL A 125 12.58 17.44 -2.13
CA VAL A 125 13.15 16.63 -3.22
C VAL A 125 13.79 17.53 -4.29
N GLU A 126 15.00 17.18 -4.71
CA GLU A 126 15.75 17.91 -5.75
C GLU A 126 15.33 17.49 -7.17
N PRO A 127 15.53 18.33 -8.21
CA PRO A 127 15.03 18.03 -9.57
C PRO A 127 15.56 16.76 -10.22
N ASP A 128 16.73 16.25 -9.81
CA ASP A 128 17.34 15.01 -10.29
C ASP A 128 17.00 13.79 -9.42
N GLU A 129 16.23 13.98 -8.35
CA GLU A 129 15.80 12.93 -7.44
C GLU A 129 14.44 12.35 -7.87
N ILE A 130 14.20 11.10 -7.47
CA ILE A 130 12.97 10.39 -7.81
C ILE A 130 12.27 9.98 -6.53
N MET A 131 11.02 10.42 -6.36
CA MET A 131 10.20 10.10 -5.20
C MET A 131 9.09 9.11 -5.56
N ALA A 132 8.90 8.11 -4.70
CA ALA A 132 7.90 7.08 -4.88
C ALA A 132 7.20 6.74 -3.56
N ARG A 133 5.95 6.25 -3.66
CA ARG A 133 5.27 5.59 -2.57
C ARG A 133 5.59 4.09 -2.62
N ALA A 134 6.44 3.66 -1.69
CA ALA A 134 6.94 2.29 -1.62
C ALA A 134 5.94 1.34 -0.95
N SER A 135 5.14 1.83 0.01
CA SER A 135 4.12 1.05 0.72
C SER A 135 2.99 1.94 1.22
N GLY A 136 2.03 1.39 1.98
CA GLY A 136 0.93 2.14 2.59
C GLY A 136 1.38 3.37 3.39
N THR A 137 2.48 3.28 4.15
CA THR A 137 3.04 4.37 4.99
C THR A 137 4.42 4.82 4.57
N THR A 138 5.07 4.08 3.67
CA THR A 138 6.50 4.26 3.37
C THR A 138 6.70 4.95 2.03
N PHE A 139 7.54 5.98 2.03
CA PHE A 139 8.01 6.70 0.86
C PHE A 139 9.50 6.41 0.63
N ALA A 140 9.91 6.31 -0.62
CA ALA A 140 11.30 6.13 -1.01
C ALA A 140 11.74 7.29 -1.92
N ILE A 141 12.97 7.76 -1.71
CA ILE A 141 13.57 8.82 -2.52
C ILE A 141 14.92 8.31 -3.03
N LEU A 142 15.07 8.26 -4.35
CA LEU A 142 16.33 7.96 -5.01
C LEU A 142 17.10 9.27 -5.18
N CYS A 143 18.31 9.31 -4.65
CA CYS A 143 19.20 10.47 -4.69
C CYS A 143 20.47 10.10 -5.48
N PRO A 144 20.47 10.23 -6.82
CA PRO A 144 21.57 9.74 -7.64
C PRO A 144 22.90 10.42 -7.35
N THR A 145 22.86 11.71 -6.98
CA THR A 145 24.01 12.60 -6.80
C THR A 145 24.46 12.74 -5.35
N THR A 146 23.69 12.24 -4.38
CA THR A 146 24.05 12.28 -2.96
C THR A 146 25.08 11.20 -2.63
N GLY A 147 26.27 11.63 -2.17
CA GLY A 147 27.32 10.73 -1.70
C GLY A 147 27.00 10.07 -0.36
N GLU A 148 27.63 8.94 -0.06
CA GLU A 148 27.40 8.16 1.17
C GLU A 148 27.61 8.98 2.45
N MET A 149 28.63 9.84 2.48
CA MET A 149 28.94 10.70 3.64
C MET A 149 27.88 11.78 3.88
N ASP A 150 27.18 12.22 2.83
CA ASP A 150 26.18 13.30 2.89
C ASP A 150 24.76 12.78 3.11
N ALA A 151 24.53 11.48 2.92
CA ALA A 151 23.23 10.84 2.96
C ALA A 151 22.49 11.05 4.30
N ALA A 152 23.21 11.01 5.43
CA ALA A 152 22.64 11.28 6.74
C ALA A 152 22.12 12.73 6.86
N GLY A 153 22.91 13.70 6.41
CA GLY A 153 22.52 15.11 6.44
C GLY A 153 21.36 15.42 5.49
N ARG A 154 21.32 14.77 4.33
CA ARG A 154 20.18 14.82 3.39
C ARG A 154 18.92 14.24 4.04
N ALA A 155 19.02 13.06 4.66
CA ALA A 155 17.92 12.42 5.39
C ALA A 155 17.32 13.34 6.46
N CYS A 156 18.15 14.00 7.28
CA CYS A 156 17.66 14.96 8.28
C CYS A 156 16.88 16.12 7.66
N ARG A 157 17.39 16.73 6.59
CA ARG A 157 16.73 17.86 5.93
C ARG A 157 15.38 17.47 5.37
N VAL A 158 15.29 16.31 4.73
CA VAL A 158 14.03 15.79 4.19
C VAL A 158 13.04 15.46 5.32
N ALA A 159 13.50 14.85 6.42
CA ALA A 159 12.65 14.55 7.57
C ALA A 159 12.09 15.82 8.23
N ALA A 160 12.90 16.88 8.32
CA ALA A 160 12.49 18.15 8.91
C ALA A 160 11.32 18.81 8.16
N ALA A 161 11.15 18.54 6.85
CA ALA A 161 10.03 19.04 6.08
C ALA A 161 8.67 18.52 6.59
N VAL A 162 8.65 17.36 7.26
CA VAL A 162 7.44 16.79 7.85
C VAL A 162 7.43 16.98 9.37
N ASN A 163 8.53 16.62 10.05
CA ASN A 163 8.58 16.61 11.52
C ASN A 163 8.58 18.01 12.14
N GLY A 164 8.91 19.05 11.37
CA GLY A 164 9.04 20.42 11.89
C GLY A 164 7.72 21.08 12.28
N GLU A 165 6.60 20.70 11.65
CA GLU A 165 5.29 21.30 11.91
C GLU A 165 4.16 20.27 11.82
N PRO A 166 3.09 20.38 12.64
CA PRO A 166 1.90 19.54 12.47
C PRO A 166 1.28 19.65 11.07
N LEU A 167 0.59 18.60 10.63
CA LEU A 167 -0.21 18.62 9.41
C LEU A 167 -1.49 19.42 9.62
N LEU A 168 -1.91 20.18 8.61
CA LEU A 168 -3.20 20.88 8.63
C LEU A 168 -4.25 20.06 7.85
N LEU A 169 -5.03 19.24 8.55
CA LEU A 169 -6.05 18.37 7.97
C LEU A 169 -7.45 18.92 8.24
N GLU A 170 -8.15 19.39 7.21
CA GLU A 170 -9.51 19.96 7.33
C GLU A 170 -9.63 20.99 8.48
N GLN A 171 -8.68 21.95 8.52
CA GLN A 171 -8.54 22.98 9.56
C GLN A 171 -8.15 22.47 10.96
N ARG A 172 -7.64 21.25 11.08
CA ARG A 172 -7.13 20.69 12.34
C ARG A 172 -5.62 20.52 12.27
N SER A 173 -4.94 20.88 13.35
CA SER A 173 -3.51 20.63 13.54
C SER A 173 -3.30 19.21 14.06
N VAL A 174 -2.71 18.34 13.25
CA VAL A 174 -2.48 16.93 13.56
C VAL A 174 -0.97 16.66 13.60
N PRO A 175 -0.38 16.37 14.78
CA PRO A 175 1.03 15.99 14.86
C PRO A 175 1.31 14.76 14.00
N MET A 176 2.41 14.78 13.26
CA MET A 176 2.82 13.69 12.40
C MET A 176 4.32 13.67 12.29
N HIS A 177 4.91 12.47 12.29
CA HIS A 177 6.35 12.30 12.17
C HIS A 177 6.66 11.21 11.14
N VAL A 178 7.76 11.40 10.44
CA VAL A 178 8.37 10.35 9.62
C VAL A 178 9.66 9.88 10.28
N ARG A 179 9.82 8.57 10.31
CA ARG A 179 11.09 7.93 10.59
C ARG A 179 11.89 7.87 9.29
N MET A 180 13.04 8.54 9.27
CA MET A 180 13.89 8.59 8.09
C MET A 180 15.12 7.70 8.25
N GLY A 181 15.35 6.83 7.27
CA GLY A 181 16.57 6.06 7.11
C GLY A 181 17.20 6.26 5.74
N TRP A 182 18.47 5.87 5.59
CA TRP A 182 19.16 5.89 4.31
C TRP A 182 20.05 4.66 4.09
N THR A 183 20.33 4.36 2.83
CA THR A 183 21.31 3.36 2.41
C THR A 183 21.92 3.75 1.07
N VAL A 184 23.07 3.16 0.75
CA VAL A 184 23.62 3.20 -0.61
C VAL A 184 23.26 1.89 -1.28
N ALA A 185 22.43 1.97 -2.32
CA ALA A 185 22.10 0.86 -3.19
C ALA A 185 23.26 0.60 -4.15
N ARG A 186 23.59 -0.67 -4.39
CA ARG A 186 24.62 -1.13 -5.33
C ARG A 186 24.03 -2.15 -6.31
N PRO A 187 24.69 -2.38 -7.46
CA PRO A 187 24.24 -3.40 -8.41
C PRO A 187 24.10 -4.77 -7.73
N GLY A 188 22.95 -5.42 -7.91
CA GLY A 188 22.63 -6.70 -7.29
C GLY A 188 21.87 -6.62 -5.95
N ASP A 189 21.71 -5.43 -5.38
CA ASP A 189 20.88 -5.23 -4.19
C ASP A 189 19.38 -5.40 -4.52
N SER A 190 18.64 -6.05 -3.63
CA SER A 190 17.19 -6.14 -3.72
C SER A 190 16.55 -4.82 -3.26
N SER A 191 15.65 -4.25 -4.06
CA SER A 191 14.90 -3.06 -3.68
C SER A 191 14.08 -3.25 -2.40
N GLU A 192 13.57 -4.46 -2.15
CA GLU A 192 12.87 -4.78 -0.90
C GLU A 192 13.78 -4.63 0.32
N ALA A 193 15.01 -5.13 0.23
CA ALA A 193 16.00 -5.00 1.29
C ALA A 193 16.42 -3.53 1.48
N LEU A 194 16.52 -2.78 0.38
CA LEU A 194 16.86 -1.35 0.40
C LEU A 194 15.72 -0.47 0.92
N ILE A 195 14.46 -0.92 0.89
CA ILE A 195 13.33 -0.19 1.49
C ILE A 195 13.20 -0.54 2.98
N ARG A 196 13.38 -1.81 3.37
CA ARG A 196 13.23 -2.23 4.78
C ARG A 196 14.47 -1.99 5.65
N GLY A 197 15.66 -2.18 5.08
CA GLY A 197 16.95 -2.10 5.78
C GLY A 197 17.26 -0.72 6.38
N PRO A 198 17.07 0.40 5.65
CA PRO A 198 17.41 1.74 6.15
C PRO A 198 16.69 2.14 7.42
N LEU A 199 15.49 1.61 7.68
CA LEU A 199 14.73 1.89 8.90
C LEU A 199 15.39 1.32 10.18
N GLN A 200 16.51 0.60 10.07
CA GLN A 200 17.38 0.22 11.18
C GLN A 200 18.47 1.27 11.48
N ARG A 201 18.74 2.19 10.55
CA ARG A 201 19.65 3.35 10.70
C ARG A 201 18.82 4.63 10.61
N VAL A 202 18.33 5.07 11.75
CA VAL A 202 17.35 6.15 11.83
C VAL A 202 18.03 7.43 12.28
N VAL A 203 17.67 8.56 11.68
CA VAL A 203 17.83 9.84 12.37
C VAL A 203 16.48 10.24 12.96
N ALA A 204 16.47 10.57 14.25
CA ALA A 204 15.37 11.31 14.84
C ALA A 204 15.43 12.73 14.26
N GLY A 205 14.46 13.07 13.41
CA GLY A 205 14.25 14.44 12.96
C GLY A 205 13.73 15.31 14.10
#